data_AF-A0A2V2UVF3-F1
#
_entry.id   AF-A0A2V2UVF3-F1
#
_cell.length_a   1.000
_cell.length_b   1.000
_cell.length_c   1.000
_cell.angle_alpha   90.00
_cell.angle_beta   90.00
_cell.angle_gamma   90.00
#
_symmetry.space_group_name_H-M   'P 1'
#
loop_
_entity.id
_entity.type
_entity.pdbx_description
1 polymer ?
#
loop_
_entity_poly.entity_id
_entity_poly.type
_entity_poly.pdbx_seq_one_letter_code
_entity_poly.pdbx_strand_id
1 'polypeptide(L)'
;MSSTVEDVLLEGDTLSTDMKLNDFLRNYVGGRAVVGEDHNVTMQVFVQEPDAYVKKQQLLRIIFNLTEYQVYKLHHKGVFSLEQWKDYEGKDTVTPAARGNLNAALTQILTERLRGTQEMKFTISTTIEEVLFKGRVRVKEKKLNDFLTMELDGRGVVATNRNVLLKEFFKDPNKYIRNKGVLKEIQATDAYARMERTVRDEMDLEEVVRKLYKNGVSNLLGWSEAAANVKTTVHDITKHSLDAALQEARNRMTTIEAMKMEGLYESVYNARWSHVVELPEGDKRKKKKKGTVMKVKEGKPKQSWTYKKAGNTFEKDDAVRQSGEAPPRLMVLTSDKGWPYTLNVLRGAGNDFFINCEVDRVWQIVLDDLTEWFSNFDLTLNSSPLFRVLIGTPGIGKSMNAGSYFLYQLLHYDAEKLQVVVHCFGETMYVFDKTAKTVTKYEGNKISKNVLDGLRQRGMKGYIIYDVARKGTPPDTGFAPST
;
A
#
# COMPACT_ATOMS: atom_id res chain seq x y z
N MET A 1 25.68 7.83 4.44
CA MET A 1 26.60 6.84 5.04
C MET A 1 27.35 6.21 3.90
N SER A 2 28.65 6.47 3.81
CA SER A 2 29.57 5.87 2.83
C SER A 2 30.22 4.65 3.47
N SER A 3 29.62 3.47 3.29
CA SER A 3 30.24 2.23 3.76
C SER A 3 31.53 1.98 2.97
N THR A 4 32.61 1.64 3.67
CA THR A 4 33.90 1.34 3.06
C THR A 4 33.88 -0.05 2.43
N VAL A 5 34.81 -0.32 1.50
CA VAL A 5 34.98 -1.66 0.93
C VAL A 5 35.35 -2.67 2.03
N GLU A 6 36.09 -2.21 3.03
CA GLU A 6 36.52 -3.01 4.18
C GLU A 6 35.33 -3.45 5.04
N ASP A 7 34.42 -2.53 5.39
CA ASP A 7 33.22 -2.84 6.19
C ASP A 7 32.35 -3.93 5.54
N VAL A 8 32.26 -3.92 4.21
CA VAL A 8 31.41 -4.85 3.44
C VAL A 8 32.05 -6.21 3.27
N LEU A 9 33.39 -6.27 3.17
CA LEU A 9 34.09 -7.52 2.89
C LEU A 9 34.58 -8.23 4.16
N LEU A 10 34.81 -7.49 5.25
CA LEU A 10 35.41 -8.00 6.48
C LEU A 10 34.48 -7.95 7.69
N GLU A 11 33.22 -7.55 7.53
CA GLU A 11 32.17 -7.56 8.56
C GLU A 11 32.58 -6.89 9.90
N GLY A 12 33.48 -5.90 9.85
CA GLY A 12 33.95 -5.12 11.01
C GLY A 12 35.37 -5.44 11.50
N ASP A 13 36.09 -6.37 10.85
CA ASP A 13 37.52 -6.56 11.09
C ASP A 13 38.35 -5.54 10.32
N THR A 14 39.41 -5.01 10.96
CA THR A 14 40.30 -4.01 10.36
C THR A 14 41.63 -4.63 9.96
N LEU A 15 42.06 -4.43 8.72
CA LEU A 15 43.37 -4.86 8.23
C LEU A 15 44.46 -3.86 8.59
N SER A 16 45.56 -4.36 9.13
CA SER A 16 46.73 -3.53 9.40
C SER A 16 47.43 -3.12 8.10
N THR A 17 47.53 -1.82 7.83
CA THR A 17 48.20 -1.28 6.62
C THR A 17 49.66 -1.73 6.46
N ASP A 18 50.32 -2.12 7.56
CA ASP A 18 51.72 -2.52 7.62
C ASP A 18 51.93 -4.04 7.71
N MET A 19 50.88 -4.84 7.48
CA MET A 19 50.96 -6.31 7.55
C MET A 19 51.97 -6.86 6.52
N LYS A 20 52.88 -7.73 6.98
CA LYS A 20 53.80 -8.46 6.10
C LYS A 20 53.17 -9.73 5.54
N LEU A 21 53.69 -10.20 4.42
CA LEU A 21 53.21 -11.40 3.72
C LEU A 21 53.22 -12.64 4.62
N ASN A 22 54.28 -12.88 5.39
CA ASN A 22 54.30 -14.03 6.31
C ASN A 22 53.27 -13.91 7.45
N ASP A 23 52.97 -12.70 7.91
CA ASP A 23 51.95 -12.48 8.94
C ASP A 23 50.55 -12.74 8.35
N PHE A 24 50.31 -12.25 7.13
CA PHE A 24 49.09 -12.52 6.37
C PHE A 24 48.88 -14.03 6.13
N LEU A 25 49.91 -14.74 5.67
CA LEU A 25 49.83 -16.19 5.42
C LEU A 25 49.54 -16.98 6.70
N ARG A 26 50.17 -16.61 7.82
CA ARG A 26 49.92 -17.25 9.12
C ARG A 26 48.49 -17.04 9.60
N ASN A 27 47.96 -15.84 9.43
CA ASN A 27 46.63 -15.46 9.91
C ASN A 27 45.50 -16.07 9.07
N TYR A 28 45.63 -16.10 7.74
CA TYR A 28 44.51 -16.39 6.84
C TYR A 28 44.66 -17.66 6.00
N VAL A 29 45.86 -18.22 5.88
CA VAL A 29 46.12 -19.46 5.11
C VAL A 29 46.51 -20.63 6.01
N GLY A 30 47.17 -20.35 7.14
CA GLY A 30 47.55 -21.31 8.18
C GLY A 30 49.06 -21.40 8.39
N GLY A 31 49.48 -21.70 9.62
CA GLY A 31 50.86 -21.54 10.12
C GLY A 31 51.99 -22.32 9.45
N ARG A 32 51.72 -23.11 8.40
CA ARG A 32 52.74 -23.82 7.58
C ARG A 32 53.07 -23.10 6.26
N ALA A 33 52.33 -22.07 5.88
CA ALA A 33 52.62 -21.25 4.70
C ALA A 33 53.54 -20.08 5.10
N VAL A 34 54.82 -20.16 4.71
CA VAL A 34 55.84 -19.14 4.98
C VAL A 34 56.73 -19.01 3.75
N VAL A 35 57.07 -17.79 3.38
CA VAL A 35 58.10 -17.46 2.39
C VAL A 35 59.42 -17.12 3.08
N GLY A 36 60.54 -17.27 2.37
CA GLY A 36 61.87 -16.90 2.90
C GLY A 36 61.93 -15.42 3.30
N GLU A 37 62.86 -15.06 4.19
CA GLU A 37 62.96 -13.70 4.74
C GLU A 37 63.08 -12.63 3.66
N ASP A 38 63.84 -12.90 2.59
CA ASP A 38 64.03 -11.99 1.45
C ASP A 38 62.74 -11.75 0.64
N HIS A 39 61.71 -12.57 0.83
CA HIS A 39 60.43 -12.48 0.14
C HIS A 39 59.30 -12.01 1.07
N ASN A 40 59.60 -11.74 2.34
CA ASN A 40 58.61 -11.31 3.34
C ASN A 40 58.35 -9.79 3.29
N VAL A 41 57.75 -9.35 2.19
CA VAL A 41 57.41 -7.94 1.94
C VAL A 41 56.07 -7.53 2.57
N THR A 42 55.76 -6.24 2.59
CA THR A 42 54.43 -5.75 3.00
C THR A 42 53.36 -6.18 2.01
N MET A 43 52.11 -6.31 2.45
CA MET A 43 50.98 -6.66 1.58
C MET A 43 50.80 -5.64 0.44
N GLN A 44 51.12 -4.37 0.66
CA GLN A 44 51.11 -3.33 -0.38
C GLN A 44 52.10 -3.59 -1.53
N VAL A 45 53.28 -4.12 -1.20
CA VAL A 45 54.31 -4.49 -2.20
C VAL A 45 53.94 -5.81 -2.86
N PHE A 46 53.48 -6.79 -2.08
CA PHE A 46 53.09 -8.11 -2.59
C PHE A 46 51.98 -8.03 -3.65
N VAL A 47 50.96 -7.20 -3.44
CA VAL A 47 49.79 -7.08 -4.33
C VAL A 47 50.13 -6.56 -5.73
N GLN A 48 51.27 -5.87 -5.89
CA GLN A 48 51.73 -5.36 -7.19
C GLN A 48 52.16 -6.50 -8.12
N GLU A 49 52.93 -7.46 -7.58
CA GLU A 49 53.47 -8.58 -8.36
C GLU A 49 53.56 -9.87 -7.52
N PRO A 50 52.42 -10.54 -7.23
CA PRO A 50 52.39 -11.71 -6.34
C PRO A 50 53.27 -12.88 -6.78
N ASP A 51 53.42 -13.08 -8.10
CA ASP A 51 54.24 -14.14 -8.70
C ASP A 51 55.75 -13.95 -8.49
N ALA A 52 56.19 -12.73 -8.18
CA ALA A 52 57.59 -12.48 -7.80
C ALA A 52 57.92 -13.09 -6.44
N TYR A 53 56.95 -13.11 -5.51
CA TYR A 53 57.16 -13.49 -4.11
C TYR A 53 56.69 -14.91 -3.76
N VAL A 54 55.68 -15.44 -4.47
CA VAL A 54 55.13 -16.79 -4.22
C VAL A 54 55.11 -17.59 -5.52
N LYS A 55 55.99 -18.60 -5.64
CA LYS A 55 56.07 -19.45 -6.85
C LYS A 55 55.03 -20.57 -6.90
N LYS A 56 54.45 -20.95 -5.75
CA LYS A 56 53.44 -22.03 -5.70
C LYS A 56 52.09 -21.51 -6.19
N GLN A 57 51.73 -21.86 -7.41
CA GLN A 57 50.47 -21.44 -8.06
C GLN A 57 49.21 -21.84 -7.26
N GLN A 58 49.23 -22.99 -6.57
CA GLN A 58 48.14 -23.39 -5.68
C GLN A 58 47.98 -22.43 -4.48
N LEU A 59 49.08 -21.93 -3.93
CA LEU A 59 49.07 -21.01 -2.79
C LEU A 59 48.57 -19.63 -3.22
N LEU A 60 49.02 -19.13 -4.39
CA LEU A 60 48.49 -17.89 -4.97
C LEU A 60 46.98 -17.96 -5.20
N ARG A 61 46.48 -19.08 -5.73
CA ARG A 61 45.04 -19.28 -5.92
C ARG A 61 44.26 -19.21 -4.60
N ILE A 62 44.81 -19.72 -3.51
CA ILE A 62 44.19 -19.62 -2.18
C ILE A 62 44.20 -18.16 -1.71
N ILE A 63 45.35 -17.49 -1.79
CA ILE A 63 45.50 -16.08 -1.39
C ILE A 63 44.53 -15.19 -2.17
N PHE A 64 44.42 -15.37 -3.48
CA PHE A 64 43.53 -14.58 -4.33
C PHE A 64 42.05 -14.79 -4.01
N ASN A 65 41.67 -15.90 -3.38
CA ASN A 65 40.28 -16.13 -2.98
C ASN A 65 39.91 -15.51 -1.63
N LEU A 66 40.89 -15.04 -0.83
CA LEU A 66 40.64 -14.42 0.47
C LEU A 66 40.06 -13.01 0.33
N THR A 67 39.06 -12.70 1.16
CA THR A 67 38.41 -11.38 1.21
C THR A 67 39.39 -10.30 1.66
N GLU A 68 40.29 -10.63 2.58
CA GLU A 68 41.34 -9.73 3.09
C GLU A 68 42.33 -9.33 2.00
N TYR A 69 42.70 -10.28 1.14
CA TYR A 69 43.53 -9.99 -0.03
C TYR A 69 42.78 -9.11 -1.05
N GLN A 70 41.47 -9.33 -1.24
CA GLN A 70 40.66 -8.49 -2.13
C GLN A 70 40.60 -7.03 -1.65
N VAL A 71 40.57 -6.79 -0.34
CA VAL A 71 40.62 -5.43 0.23
C VAL A 71 41.96 -4.76 -0.09
N TYR A 72 43.11 -5.39 0.17
CA TYR A 72 44.42 -4.81 -0.19
C TYR A 72 44.54 -4.55 -1.70
N LYS A 73 44.00 -5.45 -2.53
CA LYS A 73 43.97 -5.30 -3.98
C LYS A 73 43.15 -4.08 -4.41
N LEU A 74 41.97 -3.88 -3.81
CA LEU A 74 41.10 -2.74 -4.10
C LEU A 74 41.70 -1.42 -3.61
N HIS A 75 42.30 -1.40 -2.42
CA HIS A 75 43.02 -0.23 -1.89
C HIS A 75 44.20 0.17 -2.78
N HIS A 76 44.99 -0.80 -3.25
CA HIS A 76 46.08 -0.55 -4.21
C HIS A 76 45.56 0.04 -5.53
N LYS A 77 44.33 -0.29 -5.93
CA LYS A 77 43.65 0.27 -7.12
C LYS A 77 42.88 1.56 -6.82
N GLY A 78 43.01 2.12 -5.61
CA GLY A 78 42.38 3.38 -5.22
C GLY A 78 40.90 3.28 -4.86
N VAL A 79 40.37 2.08 -4.62
CA VAL A 79 38.96 1.83 -4.31
C VAL A 79 38.79 1.57 -2.82
N PHE A 80 38.43 2.61 -2.06
CA PHE A 80 38.28 2.55 -0.60
C PHE A 80 36.80 2.56 -0.16
N SER A 81 35.91 3.07 -1.01
CA SER A 81 34.48 3.27 -0.71
C SER A 81 33.56 2.60 -1.73
N LEU A 82 32.31 2.34 -1.34
CA LEU A 82 31.28 1.86 -2.27
C LEU A 82 30.95 2.84 -3.40
N GLU A 83 31.19 4.14 -3.19
CA GLU A 83 31.03 5.16 -4.23
C GLU A 83 32.12 5.03 -5.30
N GLN A 84 33.38 4.83 -4.90
CA GLN A 84 34.46 4.53 -5.83
C GLN A 84 34.27 3.16 -6.49
N TRP A 85 33.76 2.17 -5.76
CA TRP A 85 33.43 0.86 -6.32
C TRP A 85 32.38 0.97 -7.44
N LYS A 86 31.41 1.88 -7.33
CA LYS A 86 30.39 2.10 -8.36
C LYS A 86 31.02 2.38 -9.73
N ASP A 87 32.03 3.24 -9.77
CA ASP A 87 32.66 3.73 -11.00
C ASP A 87 33.95 2.97 -11.35
N TYR A 88 34.37 2.00 -10.51
CA TYR A 88 35.53 1.15 -10.78
C TYR A 88 35.28 0.20 -11.95
N GLU A 89 36.15 0.23 -12.96
CA GLU A 89 36.02 -0.59 -14.17
C GLU A 89 36.53 -2.03 -13.97
N GLY A 90 37.55 -2.24 -13.13
CA GLY A 90 38.23 -3.53 -12.93
C GLY A 90 37.49 -4.55 -12.05
N LYS A 91 36.15 -4.53 -12.03
CA LYS A 91 35.30 -5.39 -11.17
C LYS A 91 35.42 -6.87 -11.49
N ASP A 92 35.76 -7.21 -12.73
CA ASP A 92 36.02 -8.56 -13.21
C ASP A 92 37.26 -9.20 -12.57
N THR A 93 38.20 -8.39 -12.10
CA THR A 93 39.42 -8.85 -11.41
C THR A 93 39.18 -9.23 -9.95
N VAL A 94 38.02 -8.90 -9.39
CA VAL A 94 37.60 -9.24 -8.02
C VAL A 94 36.89 -10.58 -8.01
N THR A 95 37.06 -11.35 -6.94
CA THR A 95 36.39 -12.64 -6.82
C THR A 95 34.87 -12.49 -6.93
N PRO A 96 34.15 -13.45 -7.54
CA PRO A 96 32.70 -13.35 -7.70
C PRO A 96 31.94 -13.12 -6.39
N ALA A 97 32.41 -13.72 -5.28
CA ALA A 97 31.83 -13.56 -3.95
C ALA A 97 31.99 -12.13 -3.41
N ALA A 98 33.21 -11.58 -3.40
CA ALA A 98 33.47 -10.22 -2.92
C ALA A 98 32.76 -9.17 -3.78
N ARG A 99 32.76 -9.36 -5.11
CA ARG A 99 32.00 -8.53 -6.04
C ARG A 99 30.49 -8.58 -5.77
N GLY A 100 29.96 -9.77 -5.46
CA GLY A 100 28.56 -9.98 -5.08
C GLY A 100 28.18 -9.19 -3.83
N ASN A 101 29.01 -9.26 -2.78
CA ASN A 101 28.79 -8.55 -1.53
C ASN A 101 28.83 -7.02 -1.73
N LEU A 102 29.83 -6.50 -2.45
CA LEU A 102 29.94 -5.06 -2.74
C LEU A 102 28.77 -4.54 -3.59
N ASN A 103 28.31 -5.32 -4.56
CA ASN A 103 27.14 -4.95 -5.38
C ASN A 103 25.83 -5.01 -4.60
N ALA A 104 25.67 -5.99 -3.70
CA ALA A 104 24.52 -6.08 -2.82
C ALA A 104 24.45 -4.88 -1.87
N ALA A 105 25.58 -4.54 -1.23
CA ALA A 105 25.68 -3.37 -0.35
C ALA A 105 25.43 -2.04 -1.12
N LEU A 106 26.00 -1.88 -2.31
CA LEU A 106 25.74 -0.72 -3.16
C LEU A 106 24.25 -0.62 -3.55
N THR A 107 23.63 -1.75 -3.88
CA THR A 107 22.19 -1.80 -4.22
C THR A 107 21.33 -1.42 -3.02
N GLN A 108 21.67 -1.89 -1.81
CA GLN A 108 20.98 -1.51 -0.59
C GLN A 108 21.07 -0.01 -0.33
N ILE A 109 22.27 0.59 -0.42
CA ILE A 109 22.46 2.04 -0.25
C ILE A 109 21.69 2.83 -1.31
N LEU A 110 21.73 2.40 -2.57
CA LEU A 110 20.99 3.07 -3.65
C LEU A 110 19.48 2.95 -3.44
N THR A 111 18.99 1.82 -2.93
CA THR A 111 17.57 1.60 -2.59
C THR A 111 17.14 2.48 -1.42
N GLU A 112 17.96 2.59 -0.37
CA GLU A 112 17.72 3.49 0.76
C GLU A 112 17.78 4.97 0.36
N ARG A 113 18.71 5.34 -0.53
CA ARG A 113 18.84 6.70 -1.06
C ARG A 113 17.67 7.07 -1.99
N LEU A 114 17.23 6.13 -2.83
CA LEU A 114 15.99 6.24 -3.62
C LEU A 114 14.76 6.41 -2.73
N ARG A 115 14.71 5.73 -1.57
CA ARG A 115 13.66 5.95 -0.57
C ARG A 115 13.69 7.36 0.04
N GLY A 116 14.85 8.01 0.05
CA GLY A 116 15.03 9.40 0.50
C GLY A 116 14.78 10.48 -0.57
N THR A 117 14.85 10.14 -1.87
CA THR A 117 14.56 11.04 -3.00
C THR A 117 13.18 10.82 -3.64
N GLN A 118 12.47 9.75 -3.29
CA GLN A 118 11.08 9.58 -3.70
C GLN A 118 10.23 10.64 -2.97
N GLU A 119 9.57 11.53 -3.72
CA GLU A 119 8.54 12.41 -3.17
C GLU A 119 7.59 11.57 -2.33
N MET A 120 7.68 11.74 -1.01
CA MET A 120 6.94 10.92 -0.08
C MET A 120 5.47 11.14 -0.33
N LYS A 121 4.77 10.06 -0.70
CA LYS A 121 3.42 10.15 -1.24
C LYS A 121 2.42 10.29 -0.10
N PHE A 122 2.18 11.52 0.38
CA PHE A 122 1.27 11.75 1.49
C PHE A 122 -0.20 11.49 1.11
N THR A 123 -0.90 10.83 2.03
CA THR A 123 -2.34 10.59 2.02
C THR A 123 -2.94 11.17 3.29
N ILE A 124 -4.26 11.34 3.35
CA ILE A 124 -4.96 11.85 4.55
C ILE A 124 -4.71 10.95 5.79
N SER A 125 -4.41 9.66 5.57
CA SER A 125 -4.07 8.69 6.61
C SER A 125 -2.59 8.68 7.02
N THR A 126 -1.70 9.41 6.34
CA THR A 126 -0.28 9.48 6.72
C THR A 126 -0.14 9.99 8.16
N THR A 127 0.66 9.30 8.96
CA THR A 127 0.90 9.65 10.36
C THR A 127 1.69 10.95 10.49
N ILE A 128 1.49 11.68 11.59
CA ILE A 128 2.26 12.92 11.86
C ILE A 128 3.76 12.61 11.90
N GLU A 129 4.12 11.45 12.45
CA GLU A 129 5.51 11.01 12.52
C GLU A 129 6.14 10.81 11.13
N GLU A 130 5.43 10.14 10.20
CA GLU A 130 5.91 9.96 8.83
C GLU A 130 6.09 11.31 8.10
N VAL A 131 5.20 12.27 8.33
CA VAL A 131 5.30 13.60 7.73
C VAL A 131 6.50 14.37 8.26
N LEU A 132 6.69 14.41 9.58
CA LEU A 132 7.74 15.22 10.21
C LEU A 132 9.13 14.66 9.96
N PHE A 133 9.26 13.33 9.96
CA PHE A 133 10.55 12.69 9.76
C PHE A 133 10.81 12.25 8.31
N LYS A 134 9.82 12.43 7.42
CA LYS A 134 9.92 12.14 5.98
C LYS A 134 10.49 10.75 5.68
N GLY A 135 10.13 9.76 6.51
CA GLY A 135 10.59 8.38 6.38
C GLY A 135 12.11 8.16 6.56
N ARG A 136 12.83 9.16 7.10
CA ARG A 136 14.27 9.10 7.36
C ARG A 136 14.56 8.18 8.55
N VAL A 137 15.71 7.51 8.48
CA VAL A 137 16.28 6.74 9.59
C VAL A 137 16.60 7.69 10.74
N ARG A 138 16.20 7.32 11.96
CA ARG A 138 16.36 8.16 13.15
C ARG A 138 17.79 8.09 13.65
N VAL A 139 18.49 9.21 13.57
CA VAL A 139 19.90 9.28 13.96
C VAL A 139 20.04 9.23 15.48
N LYS A 140 19.04 9.74 16.23
CA LYS A 140 18.98 9.69 17.69
C LYS A 140 18.99 8.27 18.27
N GLU A 141 18.63 7.27 17.46
CA GLU A 141 18.58 5.84 17.82
C GLU A 141 19.87 5.08 17.48
N LYS A 142 20.88 5.74 16.92
CA LYS A 142 22.22 5.14 16.76
C LYS A 142 22.94 5.04 18.09
N LYS A 143 23.86 4.08 18.20
CA LYS A 143 24.73 3.96 19.37
C LYS A 143 25.89 4.95 19.30
N LEU A 144 26.39 5.34 20.47
CA LEU A 144 27.52 6.25 20.63
C LEU A 144 28.77 5.75 19.91
N ASN A 145 29.17 4.49 20.12
CA ASN A 145 30.36 3.95 19.47
C ASN A 145 30.22 3.90 17.95
N ASP A 146 29.02 3.64 17.41
CA ASP A 146 28.81 3.66 15.96
C ASP A 146 29.09 5.07 15.39
N PHE A 147 28.70 6.13 16.11
CA PHE A 147 29.03 7.50 15.75
C PHE A 147 30.52 7.82 15.89
N LEU A 148 31.13 7.46 17.03
CA LEU A 148 32.54 7.75 17.30
C LEU A 148 33.47 7.02 16.31
N THR A 149 33.15 5.79 15.94
CA THR A 149 33.90 5.03 14.95
C THR A 149 33.72 5.61 13.55
N MET A 150 32.49 5.93 13.15
CA MET A 150 32.19 6.34 11.78
C MET A 150 32.60 7.79 11.45
N GLU A 151 32.51 8.71 12.42
CA GLU A 151 32.68 10.16 12.16
C GLU A 151 33.91 10.75 12.84
N LEU A 152 34.57 10.00 13.73
CA LEU A 152 35.67 10.49 14.58
C LEU A 152 36.85 9.50 14.66
N ASP A 153 36.98 8.59 13.70
CA ASP A 153 38.07 7.60 13.60
C ASP A 153 38.26 6.74 14.87
N GLY A 154 37.17 6.43 15.56
CA GLY A 154 37.19 5.67 16.81
C GLY A 154 37.69 6.46 18.02
N ARG A 155 37.91 7.78 17.89
CA ARG A 155 38.33 8.64 18.99
C ARG A 155 37.26 8.66 20.08
N GLY A 156 37.64 8.26 21.29
CA GLY A 156 36.77 8.29 22.46
C GLY A 156 35.80 7.13 22.59
N VAL A 157 35.96 6.06 21.80
CA VAL A 157 35.19 4.80 21.92
C VAL A 157 35.12 4.37 23.38
N VAL A 158 33.91 4.10 23.85
CA VAL A 158 33.65 3.75 25.25
C VAL A 158 33.44 2.25 25.40
N ALA A 159 33.68 1.74 26.61
CA ALA A 159 33.34 0.36 26.96
C ALA A 159 31.85 0.06 26.69
N THR A 160 31.53 -1.19 26.36
CA THR A 160 30.19 -1.62 25.92
C THR A 160 29.07 -1.20 26.87
N ASN A 161 29.32 -1.20 28.18
CA ASN A 161 28.35 -0.77 29.20
C ASN A 161 28.01 0.74 29.19
N ARG A 162 28.74 1.54 28.42
CA ARG A 162 28.50 2.98 28.22
C ARG A 162 28.09 3.32 26.79
N ASN A 163 28.00 2.33 25.91
CA ASN A 163 27.61 2.50 24.52
C ASN A 163 26.08 2.72 24.40
N VAL A 164 25.64 3.91 24.81
CA VAL A 164 24.23 4.32 24.82
C VAL A 164 23.78 4.89 23.48
N LEU A 165 22.47 5.09 23.33
CA LEU A 165 21.89 5.80 22.19
C LEU A 165 22.31 7.27 22.19
N LEU A 166 22.44 7.87 21.00
CA LEU A 166 22.81 9.28 20.88
C LEU A 166 21.84 10.21 21.60
N LYS A 167 20.53 9.91 21.63
CA LYS A 167 19.54 10.69 22.41
C LYS A 167 19.85 10.75 23.91
N GLU A 168 20.50 9.72 24.47
CA GLU A 168 20.90 9.71 25.88
C GLU A 168 22.27 10.35 26.07
N PHE A 169 23.20 10.11 25.13
CA PHE A 169 24.53 10.71 25.17
C PHE A 169 24.48 12.25 25.13
N PHE A 170 23.73 12.84 24.19
CA PHE A 170 23.67 14.30 24.03
C PHE A 170 22.90 15.03 25.14
N LYS A 171 22.23 14.32 26.06
CA LYS A 171 21.68 14.92 27.29
C LYS A 171 22.78 15.30 28.27
N ASP A 172 23.79 14.44 28.42
CA ASP A 172 24.94 14.69 29.29
C ASP A 172 26.18 13.90 28.83
N PRO A 173 26.98 14.46 27.88
CA PRO A 173 28.16 13.79 27.33
C PRO A 173 29.22 13.43 28.37
N ASN A 174 29.33 14.22 29.46
CA ASN A 174 30.34 14.04 30.51
C ASN A 174 30.14 12.73 31.30
N LYS A 175 28.89 12.25 31.36
CA LYS A 175 28.55 10.99 32.03
C LYS A 175 29.15 9.77 31.32
N TYR A 176 29.28 9.84 30.01
CA TYR A 176 29.64 8.71 29.16
C TYR A 176 31.12 8.75 28.76
N ILE A 177 31.65 9.93 28.39
CA ILE A 177 33.07 10.13 28.08
C ILE A 177 33.74 10.82 29.28
N ARG A 178 34.40 10.03 30.13
CA ARG A 178 35.04 10.52 31.37
C ARG A 178 36.33 11.31 31.13
N ASN A 179 37.02 11.03 30.03
CA ASN A 179 38.24 11.76 29.70
C ASN A 179 37.86 13.14 29.15
N LYS A 180 38.00 14.16 29.99
CA LYS A 180 37.66 15.55 29.66
C LYS A 180 38.47 16.12 28.48
N GLY A 181 39.71 15.65 28.28
CA GLY A 181 40.53 16.08 27.14
C GLY A 181 39.96 15.56 25.83
N VAL A 182 39.70 14.24 25.77
CA VAL A 182 39.10 13.57 24.61
C VAL A 182 37.72 14.12 24.29
N LEU A 183 36.88 14.36 25.31
CA LEU A 183 35.56 14.96 25.10
C LEU A 183 35.66 16.38 24.51
N LYS A 184 36.59 17.22 24.98
CA LYS A 184 36.80 18.57 24.42
C LYS A 184 37.25 18.52 22.97
N GLU A 185 38.14 17.59 22.62
CA GLU A 185 38.58 17.40 21.24
C GLU A 185 37.42 16.96 20.33
N ILE A 186 36.60 16.01 20.79
CA ILE A 186 35.39 15.57 20.09
C ILE A 186 34.41 16.74 19.89
N GLN A 187 34.15 17.51 20.96
CA GLN A 187 33.25 18.66 20.92
C GLN A 187 33.72 19.79 19.99
N ALA A 188 35.03 19.89 19.74
CA ALA A 188 35.59 20.85 18.81
C ALA A 188 35.40 20.45 17.33
N THR A 189 34.89 19.25 17.04
CA THR A 189 34.69 18.78 15.66
C THR A 189 33.36 19.24 15.07
N ASP A 190 33.37 19.54 13.77
CA ASP A 190 32.14 19.82 13.01
C ASP A 190 31.19 18.62 12.98
N ALA A 191 31.74 17.39 12.98
CA ALA A 191 30.95 16.17 13.02
C ALA A 191 30.10 16.08 14.28
N TYR A 192 30.68 16.41 15.45
CA TYR A 192 29.94 16.48 16.71
C TYR A 192 28.84 17.55 16.66
N ALA A 193 29.15 18.77 16.21
CA ALA A 193 28.17 19.85 16.14
C ALA A 193 26.98 19.52 15.21
N ARG A 194 27.24 18.93 14.04
CA ARG A 194 26.18 18.48 13.12
C ARG A 194 25.32 17.37 13.73
N MET A 195 25.96 16.40 14.38
CA MET A 195 25.29 15.26 14.98
C MET A 195 24.41 15.70 16.17
N GLU A 196 24.97 16.53 17.06
CA GLU A 196 24.25 17.07 18.21
C GLU A 196 23.00 17.83 17.76
N ARG A 197 23.14 18.73 16.78
CA ARG A 197 22.02 19.49 16.24
C ARG A 197 20.94 18.57 15.69
N THR A 198 21.31 17.59 14.87
CA THR A 198 20.35 16.65 14.27
C THR A 198 19.61 15.85 15.34
N VAL A 199 20.31 15.34 16.34
CA VAL A 199 19.69 14.55 17.42
C VAL A 199 18.75 15.40 18.26
N ARG A 200 19.14 16.64 18.58
CA ARG A 200 18.28 17.58 19.31
C ARG A 200 17.02 17.93 18.50
N ASP A 201 17.17 18.24 17.22
CA ASP A 201 16.04 18.51 16.31
C ASP A 201 15.07 17.31 16.25
N GLU A 202 15.59 16.07 16.16
CA GLU A 202 14.76 14.85 16.16
C GLU A 202 14.04 14.61 17.50
N MET A 203 14.66 14.97 18.63
CA MET A 203 14.05 14.88 19.95
C MET A 203 12.93 15.91 20.13
N ASP A 204 13.12 17.13 19.66
CA ASP A 204 12.11 18.18 19.70
C ASP A 204 10.89 17.81 18.85
N LEU A 205 11.11 17.25 17.65
CA LEU A 205 10.03 16.74 16.81
C LEU A 205 9.27 15.57 17.47
N GLU A 206 9.97 14.67 18.17
CA GLU A 206 9.31 13.57 18.92
C GLU A 206 8.41 14.09 20.04
N GLU A 207 8.84 15.12 20.75
CA GLU A 207 8.00 15.74 21.78
C GLU A 207 6.77 16.43 21.17
N VAL A 208 6.91 17.05 20.00
CA VAL A 208 5.77 17.60 19.25
C VAL A 208 4.79 16.49 18.84
N VAL A 209 5.30 15.38 18.28
CA VAL A 209 4.47 14.21 17.93
C VAL A 209 3.71 13.70 19.17
N ARG A 210 4.39 13.56 20.31
CA ARG A 210 3.77 13.10 21.56
C ARG A 210 2.67 14.04 22.05
N LYS A 211 2.88 15.36 21.98
CA LYS A 211 1.87 16.37 22.32
C LYS A 211 0.67 16.30 21.39
N LEU A 212 0.89 16.12 20.09
CA LEU A 212 -0.19 15.98 19.11
C LEU A 212 -1.01 14.71 19.35
N TYR A 213 -0.37 13.57 19.62
CA TYR A 213 -1.07 12.33 19.98
C TYR A 213 -1.94 12.49 21.23
N LYS A 214 -1.47 13.19 22.27
CA LYS A 214 -2.27 13.47 23.48
C LYS A 214 -3.53 14.29 23.19
N ASN A 215 -3.51 15.09 22.13
CA ASN A 215 -4.65 15.90 21.68
C ASN A 215 -5.48 15.19 20.59
N GLY A 216 -5.28 13.88 20.38
CA GLY A 216 -6.02 13.10 19.38
C GLY A 216 -5.54 13.28 17.93
N VAL A 217 -4.41 13.95 17.71
CA VAL A 217 -3.88 14.24 16.38
C VAL A 217 -2.81 13.20 16.02
N SER A 218 -3.21 12.12 15.35
CA SER A 218 -2.32 11.01 14.98
C SER A 218 -1.90 10.97 13.52
N ASN A 219 -2.64 11.63 12.63
CA ASN A 219 -2.42 11.64 11.19
C ASN A 219 -2.84 12.98 10.57
N LEU A 220 -2.65 13.14 9.26
CA LEU A 220 -3.00 14.36 8.53
C LEU A 220 -4.50 14.71 8.58
N LEU A 221 -5.40 13.72 8.71
CA LEU A 221 -6.83 13.96 8.97
C LEU A 221 -7.04 14.63 10.33
N GLY A 222 -6.47 14.03 11.38
CA GLY A 222 -6.53 14.58 12.73
C GLY A 222 -5.88 15.96 12.80
N TRP A 223 -4.83 16.22 12.01
CA TRP A 223 -4.25 17.56 11.87
C TRP A 223 -5.21 18.53 11.19
N SER A 224 -5.95 18.08 10.17
CA SER A 224 -6.93 18.92 9.49
C SER A 224 -8.08 19.34 10.41
N GLU A 225 -8.55 18.42 11.26
CA GLU A 225 -9.68 18.58 12.19
C GLU A 225 -9.28 19.17 13.55
N ALA A 226 -7.98 19.26 13.83
CA ALA A 226 -7.48 19.77 15.11
C ALA A 226 -7.99 21.18 15.42
N ALA A 227 -8.43 21.38 16.66
CA ALA A 227 -8.86 22.67 17.17
C ALA A 227 -7.73 23.72 17.09
N ALA A 228 -8.10 24.99 16.91
CA ALA A 228 -7.14 26.08 16.70
C ALA A 228 -6.12 26.20 17.84
N ASN A 229 -6.56 25.98 19.09
CA ASN A 229 -5.68 25.98 20.27
C ASN A 229 -4.62 24.86 20.21
N VAL A 230 -4.95 23.67 19.68
CA VAL A 230 -3.99 22.58 19.48
C VAL A 230 -2.97 22.98 18.43
N LYS A 231 -3.42 23.56 17.30
CA LYS A 231 -2.53 24.03 16.23
C LYS A 231 -1.58 25.15 16.68
N THR A 232 -2.00 26.01 17.61
CA THR A 232 -1.14 27.06 18.18
C THR A 232 -0.07 26.54 19.14
N THR A 233 -0.18 25.30 19.65
CA THR A 233 0.87 24.69 20.48
C THR A 233 2.05 24.14 19.67
N VAL A 234 1.92 24.08 18.34
CA VAL A 234 2.93 23.58 17.42
C VAL A 234 3.74 24.74 16.85
N HIS A 235 5.06 24.58 16.82
CA HIS A 235 5.97 25.58 16.24
C HIS A 235 5.69 25.79 14.75
N ASP A 236 5.80 27.04 14.27
CA ASP A 236 5.35 27.43 12.92
C ASP A 236 5.98 26.61 11.79
N ILE A 237 7.27 26.28 11.89
CA ILE A 237 7.96 25.45 10.89
C ILE A 237 7.32 24.06 10.77
N THR A 238 6.99 23.45 11.91
CA THR A 238 6.35 22.13 11.98
C THR A 238 4.93 22.20 11.46
N LYS A 239 4.20 23.26 11.85
CA LYS A 239 2.85 23.56 11.35
C LYS A 239 2.83 23.70 9.83
N HIS A 240 3.73 24.50 9.26
CA HIS A 240 3.86 24.65 7.80
C HIS A 240 4.18 23.34 7.10
N SER A 241 5.00 22.48 7.71
CA SER A 241 5.33 21.16 7.15
C SER A 241 4.10 20.24 7.10
N LEU A 242 3.29 20.24 8.17
CA LEU A 242 2.04 19.48 8.24
C LEU A 242 0.97 20.05 7.28
N ASP A 243 0.86 21.37 7.18
CA ASP A 243 -0.07 22.03 6.26
C ASP A 243 0.32 21.78 4.79
N ALA A 244 1.61 21.81 4.47
CA ALA A 244 2.11 21.47 3.13
C ALA A 244 1.82 20.00 2.76
N ALA A 245 2.07 19.07 3.68
CA ALA A 245 1.76 17.65 3.46
C ALA A 245 0.25 17.38 3.35
N LEU A 246 -0.57 18.06 4.14
CA LEU A 246 -2.03 18.03 4.02
C LEU A 246 -2.50 18.58 2.68
N GLN A 247 -1.90 19.69 2.22
CA GLN A 247 -2.21 20.27 0.93
C GLN A 247 -1.77 19.36 -0.22
N GLU A 248 -0.63 18.68 -0.12
CA GLU A 248 -0.21 17.67 -1.09
C GLU A 248 -1.18 16.49 -1.13
N ALA A 249 -1.59 15.97 0.03
CA ALA A 249 -2.58 14.91 0.13
C ALA A 249 -3.93 15.31 -0.51
N ARG A 250 -4.37 16.56 -0.29
CA ARG A 250 -5.59 17.14 -0.91
C ARG A 250 -5.42 17.36 -2.41
N ASN A 251 -4.30 17.91 -2.84
CA ASN A 251 -4.01 18.13 -4.25
C ASN A 251 -4.02 16.79 -4.99
N ARG A 252 -3.44 15.72 -4.43
CA ARG A 252 -3.52 14.39 -5.05
C ARG A 252 -4.92 13.82 -5.10
N MET A 253 -5.75 14.12 -4.10
CA MET A 253 -7.19 13.83 -4.15
C MET A 253 -7.90 14.63 -5.26
N THR A 254 -7.37 15.81 -5.62
CA THR A 254 -7.93 16.79 -6.56
C THR A 254 -7.34 16.67 -8.00
N THR A 255 -6.12 16.15 -8.17
CA THR A 255 -5.43 15.94 -9.46
C THR A 255 -5.86 14.65 -10.16
N ILE A 256 -6.68 13.83 -9.52
CA ILE A 256 -7.30 12.68 -10.17
C ILE A 256 -8.46 13.25 -11.00
N GLU A 257 -8.40 13.14 -12.32
CA GLU A 257 -9.54 13.42 -13.21
C GLU A 257 -10.69 12.44 -12.88
N ALA A 258 -11.40 12.73 -11.80
CA ALA A 258 -12.68 12.18 -11.48
C ALA A 258 -13.61 12.51 -12.65
N MET A 259 -13.88 11.52 -13.50
CA MET A 259 -14.74 11.73 -14.64
C MET A 259 -16.18 11.79 -14.11
N LYS A 260 -16.67 13.02 -13.91
CA LYS A 260 -18.06 13.27 -13.50
C LYS A 260 -18.97 12.80 -14.63
N MET A 261 -19.82 11.82 -14.33
CA MET A 261 -20.77 11.28 -15.29
C MET A 261 -22.07 12.09 -15.22
N GLU A 262 -22.03 13.29 -15.78
CA GLU A 262 -23.14 14.25 -15.70
C GLU A 262 -24.45 13.62 -16.21
N GLY A 263 -25.51 13.76 -15.42
CA GLY A 263 -26.85 13.20 -15.69
C GLY A 263 -26.97 11.67 -15.64
N LEU A 264 -25.90 10.91 -15.35
CA LEU A 264 -26.00 9.45 -15.22
C LEU A 264 -26.81 9.04 -13.98
N TYR A 265 -26.70 9.79 -12.89
CA TYR A 265 -27.50 9.56 -11.67
C TYR A 265 -29.00 9.57 -12.00
N GLU A 266 -29.46 10.68 -12.58
CA GLU A 266 -30.87 10.88 -12.93
C GLU A 266 -31.35 9.88 -13.99
N SER A 267 -30.50 9.50 -14.94
CA SER A 267 -30.84 8.51 -15.96
C SER A 267 -31.10 7.12 -15.35
N VAL A 268 -30.25 6.69 -14.41
CA VAL A 268 -30.40 5.40 -13.74
C VAL A 268 -31.55 5.44 -12.73
N TYR A 269 -31.66 6.51 -11.95
CA TYR A 269 -32.72 6.68 -10.94
C TYR A 269 -34.11 6.74 -11.61
N ASN A 270 -34.26 7.48 -12.69
CA ASN A 270 -35.54 7.63 -13.39
C ASN A 270 -35.73 6.59 -14.52
N ALA A 271 -35.02 5.45 -14.46
CA ALA A 271 -35.13 4.42 -15.48
C ALA A 271 -36.58 3.94 -15.67
N ARG A 272 -36.99 3.79 -16.93
CA ARG A 272 -38.36 3.49 -17.32
C ARG A 272 -38.64 2.00 -17.21
N TRP A 273 -39.80 1.66 -16.65
CA TRP A 273 -40.27 0.28 -16.53
C TRP A 273 -41.08 -0.16 -17.74
N SER A 274 -40.90 -1.42 -18.13
CA SER A 274 -41.81 -2.16 -19.00
C SER A 274 -41.88 -3.62 -18.55
N HIS A 275 -42.92 -4.35 -18.93
CA HIS A 275 -43.04 -5.76 -18.57
C HIS A 275 -43.76 -6.58 -19.65
N VAL A 276 -43.41 -7.86 -19.71
CA VAL A 276 -43.98 -8.84 -20.63
C VAL A 276 -44.94 -9.72 -19.86
N VAL A 277 -46.19 -9.80 -20.33
CA VAL A 277 -47.20 -10.73 -19.80
C VAL A 277 -47.58 -11.77 -20.84
N GLU A 278 -47.91 -12.95 -20.36
CA GLU A 278 -48.54 -14.00 -21.15
C GLU A 278 -50.06 -13.78 -21.14
N LEU A 279 -50.67 -13.68 -22.31
CA LEU A 279 -52.11 -13.53 -22.41
C LEU A 279 -52.78 -14.91 -22.18
N PRO A 280 -53.82 -15.00 -21.32
CA PRO A 280 -54.57 -16.24 -21.18
C PRO A 280 -55.22 -16.60 -22.52
N GLU A 281 -55.06 -17.85 -22.95
CA GLU A 281 -55.65 -18.35 -24.20
C GLU A 281 -57.18 -18.27 -24.13
N GLY A 282 -57.78 -17.51 -25.05
CA GLY A 282 -59.22 -17.51 -25.27
C GLY A 282 -59.69 -18.81 -25.93
N ASP A 283 -60.67 -19.44 -25.29
CA ASP A 283 -61.52 -20.58 -25.69
C ASP A 283 -60.83 -21.85 -26.26
N LYS A 284 -60.98 -22.95 -25.51
CA LYS A 284 -60.26 -24.24 -25.62
C LYS A 284 -60.52 -25.04 -26.90
N ARG A 285 -61.32 -24.52 -27.85
CA ARG A 285 -61.79 -25.25 -29.04
C ARG A 285 -60.95 -25.06 -30.31
N LYS A 286 -59.92 -24.20 -30.32
CA LYS A 286 -59.00 -24.03 -31.47
C LYS A 286 -57.57 -24.45 -31.13
N LYS A 287 -57.41 -25.71 -30.72
CA LYS A 287 -56.17 -26.29 -30.16
C LYS A 287 -55.08 -26.68 -31.17
N LYS A 288 -55.11 -26.19 -32.40
CA LYS A 288 -54.06 -26.50 -33.41
C LYS A 288 -53.47 -25.22 -33.97
N LYS A 289 -52.22 -24.93 -33.55
CA LYS A 289 -51.26 -23.96 -34.12
C LYS A 289 -51.47 -22.47 -33.82
N LYS A 290 -51.58 -22.05 -32.55
CA LYS A 290 -51.17 -20.70 -32.16
C LYS A 290 -50.25 -20.80 -30.95
N GLY A 291 -49.02 -20.32 -31.09
CA GLY A 291 -48.07 -20.24 -29.98
C GLY A 291 -48.55 -19.25 -28.92
N THR A 292 -48.00 -19.37 -27.71
CA THR A 292 -48.20 -18.46 -26.59
C THR A 292 -48.01 -16.99 -27.05
N VAL A 293 -49.03 -16.15 -26.89
CA VAL A 293 -48.95 -14.73 -27.26
C VAL A 293 -48.45 -13.92 -26.07
N MET A 294 -47.27 -13.32 -26.24
CA MET A 294 -46.68 -12.39 -25.27
C MET A 294 -47.06 -10.95 -25.62
N LYS A 295 -47.39 -10.14 -24.62
CA LYS A 295 -47.65 -8.71 -24.77
C LYS A 295 -46.72 -7.89 -23.89
N VAL A 296 -46.07 -6.89 -24.47
CA VAL A 296 -45.32 -5.86 -23.73
C VAL A 296 -46.30 -4.80 -23.24
N LYS A 297 -46.17 -4.42 -21.98
CA LYS A 297 -46.92 -3.34 -21.33
C LYS A 297 -45.90 -2.35 -20.76
N GLU A 298 -46.16 -1.07 -20.93
CA GLU A 298 -45.38 -0.02 -20.28
C GLU A 298 -45.68 0.04 -18.78
N GLY A 299 -44.70 0.49 -18.00
CA GLY A 299 -44.79 0.62 -16.56
C GLY A 299 -44.45 -0.65 -15.79
N LYS A 300 -44.38 -0.52 -14.46
CA LYS A 300 -44.15 -1.63 -13.53
C LYS A 300 -45.42 -2.50 -13.45
N PRO A 301 -45.30 -3.84 -13.44
CA PRO A 301 -46.47 -4.71 -13.30
C PRO A 301 -47.19 -4.47 -11.97
N LYS A 302 -48.52 -4.54 -11.97
CA LYS A 302 -49.34 -4.36 -10.75
C LYS A 302 -49.10 -5.46 -9.71
N GLN A 303 -48.85 -6.69 -10.17
CA GLN A 303 -48.46 -7.82 -9.34
C GLN A 303 -47.09 -8.33 -9.80
N SER A 304 -46.13 -8.41 -8.88
CA SER A 304 -44.83 -9.07 -9.11
C SER A 304 -44.94 -10.57 -8.82
N TRP A 305 -43.83 -11.29 -8.91
CA TRP A 305 -43.74 -12.68 -8.44
C TRP A 305 -43.94 -12.79 -6.93
N THR A 306 -44.62 -13.85 -6.51
CA THR A 306 -44.82 -14.22 -5.11
C THR A 306 -43.77 -15.23 -4.68
N TYR A 307 -43.30 -15.09 -3.44
CA TYR A 307 -42.29 -15.97 -2.87
C TYR A 307 -42.71 -16.44 -1.48
N LYS A 308 -42.39 -17.68 -1.16
CA LYS A 308 -42.54 -18.27 0.17
C LYS A 308 -41.14 -18.46 0.78
N LYS A 309 -41.01 -18.23 2.09
CA LYS A 309 -39.75 -18.43 2.81
C LYS A 309 -39.42 -19.92 2.91
N ALA A 310 -38.22 -20.31 2.51
CA ALA A 310 -37.68 -21.66 2.58
C ALA A 310 -36.30 -21.61 3.23
N GLY A 311 -36.25 -21.76 4.56
CA GLY A 311 -35.03 -21.55 5.35
C GLY A 311 -34.50 -20.12 5.23
N ASN A 312 -33.22 -19.98 4.87
CA ASN A 312 -32.54 -18.70 4.61
C ASN A 312 -32.70 -18.21 3.16
N THR A 313 -33.64 -18.77 2.41
CA THR A 313 -33.87 -18.46 1.00
C THR A 313 -35.36 -18.30 0.70
N PHE A 314 -35.66 -17.89 -0.52
CA PHE A 314 -37.03 -17.79 -1.04
C PHE A 314 -37.26 -18.82 -2.14
N GLU A 315 -38.45 -19.41 -2.17
CA GLU A 315 -38.95 -20.20 -3.29
C GLU A 315 -40.11 -19.48 -3.96
N LYS A 316 -40.22 -19.59 -5.27
CA LYS A 316 -41.35 -19.05 -6.01
C LYS A 316 -42.64 -19.76 -5.56
N ASP A 317 -43.63 -18.99 -5.13
CA ASP A 317 -44.93 -19.52 -4.72
C ASP A 317 -45.92 -19.40 -5.88
N ASP A 318 -46.02 -20.48 -6.65
CA ASP A 318 -46.95 -20.59 -7.77
C ASP A 318 -48.38 -21.01 -7.34
N ALA A 319 -48.60 -21.30 -6.05
CA ALA A 319 -49.85 -21.87 -5.52
C ALA A 319 -50.87 -20.80 -5.08
N VAL A 320 -50.43 -19.63 -4.62
CA VAL A 320 -51.31 -18.52 -4.18
C VAL A 320 -51.63 -17.59 -5.35
N ARG A 321 -52.43 -18.08 -6.31
CA ARG A 321 -52.96 -17.24 -7.42
C ARG A 321 -54.24 -16.54 -6.98
N GLN A 322 -54.14 -15.36 -6.37
CA GLN A 322 -55.29 -14.49 -6.21
C GLN A 322 -55.42 -13.54 -7.42
N SER A 323 -56.51 -13.73 -8.18
CA SER A 323 -57.12 -12.76 -9.11
C SER A 323 -56.39 -12.42 -10.42
N GLY A 324 -56.93 -12.94 -11.54
CA GLY A 324 -57.23 -12.17 -12.77
C GLY A 324 -56.12 -11.68 -13.70
N GLU A 325 -54.98 -11.18 -13.20
CA GLU A 325 -53.88 -10.66 -14.00
C GLU A 325 -52.66 -11.60 -13.90
N ALA A 326 -52.15 -12.06 -15.05
CA ALA A 326 -50.98 -12.93 -15.08
C ALA A 326 -49.73 -12.16 -14.60
N PRO A 327 -48.89 -12.75 -13.73
CA PRO A 327 -47.63 -12.13 -13.32
C PRO A 327 -46.73 -11.93 -14.53
N PRO A 328 -45.79 -10.96 -14.47
CA PRO A 328 -44.85 -10.75 -15.55
C PRO A 328 -44.05 -12.04 -15.81
N ARG A 329 -43.78 -12.31 -17.08
CA ARG A 329 -42.75 -13.27 -17.51
C ARG A 329 -41.37 -12.64 -17.43
N LEU A 330 -41.30 -11.33 -17.68
CA LEU A 330 -40.09 -10.52 -17.68
C LEU A 330 -40.44 -9.08 -17.33
N MET A 331 -39.61 -8.41 -16.54
CA MET A 331 -39.63 -6.95 -16.44
C MET A 331 -38.39 -6.37 -17.12
N VAL A 332 -38.47 -5.12 -17.55
CA VAL A 332 -37.42 -4.41 -18.28
C VAL A 332 -37.24 -3.04 -17.65
N LEU A 333 -35.98 -2.66 -17.46
CA LEU A 333 -35.58 -1.31 -17.04
C LEU A 333 -34.73 -0.67 -18.12
N THR A 334 -35.10 0.54 -18.51
CA THR A 334 -34.46 1.33 -19.59
C THR A 334 -33.90 2.63 -19.03
N SER A 335 -32.59 2.83 -19.15
CA SER A 335 -31.90 4.08 -18.77
C SER A 335 -31.39 4.79 -20.02
N ASP A 336 -31.71 6.08 -20.20
CA ASP A 336 -31.40 6.81 -21.44
C ASP A 336 -29.88 6.94 -21.71
N LYS A 337 -29.07 7.03 -20.64
CA LYS A 337 -27.59 7.04 -20.68
C LYS A 337 -26.97 5.65 -20.45
N GLY A 338 -27.80 4.61 -20.41
CA GLY A 338 -27.37 3.25 -20.13
C GLY A 338 -27.06 3.01 -18.65
N TRP A 339 -26.36 1.90 -18.40
CA TRP A 339 -26.02 1.39 -17.08
C TRP A 339 -24.49 1.29 -16.91
N PRO A 340 -23.94 1.35 -15.68
CA PRO A 340 -22.50 1.20 -15.46
C PRO A 340 -21.87 0.00 -16.17
N TYR A 341 -22.59 -1.14 -16.22
CA TYR A 341 -22.16 -2.32 -16.99
C TYR A 341 -22.01 -2.02 -18.48
N THR A 342 -23.03 -1.40 -19.09
CA THR A 342 -23.04 -1.09 -20.53
C THR A 342 -21.96 -0.09 -20.93
N LEU A 343 -21.70 0.89 -20.06
CA LEU A 343 -20.64 1.89 -20.23
C LEU A 343 -19.24 1.29 -20.10
N ASN A 344 -19.12 0.14 -19.43
CA ASN A 344 -17.86 -0.57 -19.25
C ASN A 344 -17.54 -1.57 -20.38
N VAL A 345 -18.50 -1.89 -21.25
CA VAL A 345 -18.30 -2.81 -22.38
C VAL A 345 -18.00 -1.99 -23.64
N LEU A 346 -16.86 -2.27 -24.29
CA LEU A 346 -16.30 -1.57 -25.46
C LEU A 346 -17.22 -1.49 -26.72
N ARG A 347 -18.42 -2.06 -26.69
CA ARG A 347 -19.47 -1.88 -27.71
C ARG A 347 -20.82 -1.91 -27.02
N GLY A 348 -21.54 -0.79 -27.10
CA GLY A 348 -22.80 -0.50 -26.43
C GLY A 348 -23.73 -1.70 -26.29
N ALA A 349 -23.69 -2.33 -25.12
CA ALA A 349 -24.83 -3.10 -24.65
C ALA A 349 -25.99 -2.11 -24.51
N GLY A 350 -27.17 -2.49 -24.99
CA GLY A 350 -28.33 -1.60 -25.05
C GLY A 350 -28.67 -0.96 -23.70
N ASN A 351 -29.50 0.07 -23.74
CA ASN A 351 -29.95 0.82 -22.57
C ASN A 351 -30.88 0.03 -21.63
N ASP A 352 -31.19 -1.22 -22.00
CA ASP A 352 -32.18 -2.07 -21.39
C ASP A 352 -31.52 -3.31 -20.76
N PHE A 353 -32.03 -3.73 -19.60
CA PHE A 353 -31.77 -5.07 -19.08
C PHE A 353 -33.05 -5.75 -18.60
N PHE A 354 -32.98 -7.07 -18.44
CA PHE A 354 -34.14 -7.91 -18.18
C PHE A 354 -34.12 -8.47 -16.76
N ILE A 355 -35.26 -8.36 -16.07
CA ILE A 355 -35.47 -8.92 -14.74
C ILE A 355 -36.43 -10.10 -14.89
N ASN A 356 -35.97 -11.27 -14.45
CA ASN A 356 -36.81 -12.45 -14.31
C ASN A 356 -37.07 -12.74 -12.83
N CYS A 357 -37.85 -13.79 -12.55
CA CYS A 357 -38.15 -14.18 -11.18
C CYS A 357 -36.91 -14.54 -10.35
N GLU A 358 -35.82 -15.01 -10.96
CA GLU A 358 -34.59 -15.33 -10.21
C GLU A 358 -33.83 -14.08 -9.80
N VAL A 359 -33.71 -13.09 -10.70
CA VAL A 359 -33.08 -11.81 -10.38
C VAL A 359 -33.88 -11.08 -9.30
N ASP A 360 -35.21 -11.07 -9.39
CA ASP A 360 -36.07 -10.49 -8.36
C ASP A 360 -35.97 -11.24 -7.02
N ARG A 361 -35.88 -12.57 -7.05
CA ARG A 361 -35.68 -13.40 -5.86
C ARG A 361 -34.38 -13.08 -5.15
N VAL A 362 -33.28 -12.86 -5.88
CA VAL A 362 -32.00 -12.46 -5.25
C VAL A 362 -32.13 -11.07 -4.62
N TRP A 363 -32.84 -10.14 -5.26
CA TRP A 363 -33.10 -8.84 -4.65
C TRP A 363 -33.89 -8.96 -3.34
N GLN A 364 -34.91 -9.83 -3.26
CA GLN A 364 -35.64 -10.06 -2.01
C GLN A 364 -34.70 -10.53 -0.89
N ILE A 365 -33.72 -11.39 -1.19
CA ILE A 365 -32.71 -11.84 -0.20
C ILE A 365 -31.86 -10.65 0.28
N VAL A 366 -31.38 -9.81 -0.64
CA VAL A 366 -30.59 -8.62 -0.29
C VAL A 366 -31.42 -7.61 0.50
N LEU A 367 -32.69 -7.44 0.16
CA LEU A 367 -33.61 -6.55 0.87
C LEU A 367 -33.88 -7.04 2.29
N ASP A 368 -34.07 -8.34 2.48
CA ASP A 368 -34.19 -8.96 3.81
C ASP A 368 -32.92 -8.70 4.65
N ASP A 369 -31.73 -8.90 4.08
CA ASP A 369 -30.45 -8.64 4.77
C ASP A 369 -30.34 -7.17 5.19
N LEU A 370 -30.68 -6.23 4.30
CA LEU A 370 -30.67 -4.80 4.60
C LEU A 370 -31.69 -4.47 5.70
N THR A 371 -32.86 -5.09 5.67
CA THR A 371 -33.92 -4.86 6.66
C THR A 371 -33.49 -5.36 8.03
N GLU A 372 -32.92 -6.57 8.11
CA GLU A 372 -32.36 -7.12 9.35
C GLU A 372 -31.22 -6.23 9.88
N TRP A 373 -30.30 -5.83 9.00
CA TRP A 373 -29.15 -5.01 9.36
C TRP A 373 -29.55 -3.64 9.92
N PHE A 374 -30.57 -2.99 9.35
CA PHE A 374 -31.03 -1.67 9.81
C PHE A 374 -32.09 -1.72 10.92
N SER A 375 -32.59 -2.90 11.31
CA SER A 375 -33.60 -3.04 12.38
C SER A 375 -33.00 -3.29 13.77
N ASN A 376 -31.78 -3.85 13.85
CA ASN A 376 -31.12 -4.17 15.12
C ASN A 376 -30.23 -3.02 15.59
N PHE A 377 -30.78 -2.11 16.39
CA PHE A 377 -30.06 -0.96 16.95
C PHE A 377 -29.16 -1.29 18.17
N ASP A 378 -29.24 -2.51 18.71
CA ASP A 378 -28.42 -2.93 19.86
C ASP A 378 -27.00 -3.32 19.41
N LEU A 379 -26.05 -2.44 19.72
CA LEU A 379 -24.62 -2.49 19.40
C LEU A 379 -23.89 -3.78 19.87
N THR A 380 -24.53 -4.63 20.66
CA THR A 380 -23.96 -5.85 21.25
C THR A 380 -24.12 -7.11 20.38
N LEU A 381 -24.96 -7.06 19.34
CA LEU A 381 -25.24 -8.21 18.44
C LEU A 381 -25.17 -7.86 16.95
N ASN A 382 -24.50 -6.77 16.58
CA ASN A 382 -24.29 -6.39 15.18
C ASN A 382 -23.48 -7.48 14.45
N SER A 383 -24.15 -8.43 13.81
CA SER A 383 -23.56 -9.20 12.72
C SER A 383 -23.18 -8.20 11.63
N SER A 384 -21.91 -8.19 11.23
CA SER A 384 -21.44 -7.42 10.06
C SER A 384 -22.36 -7.67 8.86
N PRO A 385 -22.53 -6.70 7.94
CA PRO A 385 -23.36 -6.90 6.76
C PRO A 385 -22.99 -8.21 6.04
N LEU A 386 -23.99 -9.06 5.79
CA LEU A 386 -23.74 -10.40 5.29
C LEU A 386 -23.22 -10.31 3.85
N PHE A 387 -22.03 -10.85 3.62
CA PHE A 387 -21.46 -10.92 2.28
C PHE A 387 -22.23 -11.94 1.44
N ARG A 388 -22.83 -11.48 0.34
CA ARG A 388 -23.51 -12.35 -0.62
C ARG A 388 -22.64 -12.53 -1.86
N VAL A 389 -22.40 -13.78 -2.24
CA VAL A 389 -21.72 -14.15 -3.48
C VAL A 389 -22.75 -14.70 -4.46
N LEU A 390 -22.97 -14.01 -5.57
CA LEU A 390 -23.85 -14.47 -6.64
C LEU A 390 -23.09 -15.38 -7.62
N ILE A 391 -23.39 -16.68 -7.58
CA ILE A 391 -22.78 -17.69 -8.46
C ILE A 391 -23.77 -18.06 -9.57
N GLY A 392 -23.26 -18.30 -10.77
CA GLY A 392 -24.07 -18.74 -11.90
C GLY A 392 -23.24 -18.95 -13.15
N THR A 393 -23.82 -19.61 -14.15
CA THR A 393 -23.14 -19.91 -15.41
C THR A 393 -22.64 -18.63 -16.11
N PRO A 394 -21.52 -18.70 -16.86
CA PRO A 394 -21.10 -17.59 -17.71
C PRO A 394 -22.22 -17.15 -18.66
N GLY A 395 -22.40 -15.84 -18.83
CA GLY A 395 -23.43 -15.29 -19.73
C GLY A 395 -24.87 -15.25 -19.19
N ILE A 396 -25.15 -15.79 -17.99
CA ILE A 396 -26.52 -15.84 -17.43
C ILE A 396 -27.09 -14.47 -17.00
N GLY A 397 -26.31 -13.38 -17.12
CA GLY A 397 -26.77 -12.03 -16.78
C GLY A 397 -26.51 -11.59 -15.33
N LYS A 398 -25.52 -12.15 -14.62
CA LYS A 398 -25.17 -11.71 -13.24
C LYS A 398 -24.88 -10.21 -13.16
N SER A 399 -23.93 -9.72 -13.95
CA SER A 399 -23.53 -8.30 -13.93
C SER A 399 -24.58 -7.42 -14.63
N MET A 400 -24.99 -7.82 -15.83
CA MET A 400 -25.91 -7.05 -16.67
C MET A 400 -27.30 -6.92 -16.05
N ASN A 401 -27.91 -8.02 -15.59
CA ASN A 401 -29.28 -8.01 -15.08
C ASN A 401 -29.29 -7.82 -13.56
N ALA A 402 -28.63 -8.70 -12.79
CA ALA A 402 -28.70 -8.63 -11.33
C ALA A 402 -27.95 -7.41 -10.77
N GLY A 403 -26.71 -7.16 -11.23
CA GLY A 403 -25.93 -6.00 -10.82
C GLY A 403 -26.65 -4.67 -11.10
N SER A 404 -27.16 -4.49 -12.32
CA SER A 404 -27.93 -3.28 -12.68
C SER A 404 -29.25 -3.16 -11.90
N TYR A 405 -29.93 -4.28 -11.64
CA TYR A 405 -31.15 -4.28 -10.82
C TYR A 405 -30.89 -3.91 -9.37
N PHE A 406 -29.82 -4.43 -8.77
CA PHE A 406 -29.41 -4.07 -7.41
C PHE A 406 -29.04 -2.60 -7.33
N LEU A 407 -28.29 -2.09 -8.30
CA LEU A 407 -27.97 -0.66 -8.36
C LEU A 407 -29.25 0.18 -8.38
N TYR A 408 -30.18 -0.13 -9.29
CA TYR A 408 -31.45 0.58 -9.37
C TYR A 408 -32.20 0.56 -8.04
N GLN A 409 -32.33 -0.62 -7.42
CA GLN A 409 -33.07 -0.78 -6.18
C GLN A 409 -32.40 -0.09 -4.98
N LEU A 410 -31.07 -0.16 -4.86
CA LEU A 410 -30.31 0.48 -3.79
C LEU A 410 -30.34 2.02 -3.89
N LEU A 411 -30.41 2.56 -5.11
CA LEU A 411 -30.61 3.98 -5.34
C LEU A 411 -31.99 4.45 -4.86
N HIS A 412 -33.01 3.59 -4.97
CA HIS A 412 -34.36 3.85 -4.45
C HIS A 412 -34.55 3.46 -2.98
N TYR A 413 -33.56 2.83 -2.37
CA TYR A 413 -33.57 2.57 -0.93
C TYR A 413 -33.45 3.89 -0.15
N ASP A 414 -33.80 3.87 1.13
CA ASP A 414 -33.70 5.04 2.02
C ASP A 414 -32.28 5.65 2.00
N ALA A 415 -32.21 6.95 1.67
CA ALA A 415 -30.95 7.69 1.56
C ALA A 415 -30.33 8.04 2.93
N GLU A 416 -31.12 8.09 4.00
CA GLU A 416 -30.63 8.33 5.36
C GLU A 416 -29.92 7.09 5.92
N LYS A 417 -30.39 5.90 5.52
CA LYS A 417 -29.76 4.61 5.87
C LYS A 417 -28.58 4.29 4.96
N LEU A 418 -28.71 4.58 3.66
CA LEU A 418 -27.71 4.27 2.64
C LEU A 418 -27.45 5.48 1.75
N GLN A 419 -26.32 6.15 1.99
CA GLN A 419 -25.95 7.40 1.32
C GLN A 419 -25.21 7.18 0.00
N VAL A 420 -24.49 6.06 -0.14
CA VAL A 420 -23.64 5.79 -1.31
C VAL A 420 -23.85 4.37 -1.84
N VAL A 421 -23.91 4.23 -3.16
CA VAL A 421 -23.84 2.92 -3.83
C VAL A 421 -22.63 2.90 -4.73
N VAL A 422 -21.78 1.88 -4.59
CA VAL A 422 -20.57 1.72 -5.39
C VAL A 422 -20.73 0.50 -6.27
N HIS A 423 -20.50 0.64 -7.58
CA HIS A 423 -20.50 -0.47 -8.54
C HIS A 423 -19.14 -0.59 -9.20
N CYS A 424 -18.45 -1.70 -8.92
CA CYS A 424 -17.11 -1.99 -9.42
C CYS A 424 -17.14 -3.06 -10.52
N PHE A 425 -16.32 -2.88 -11.56
CA PHE A 425 -16.06 -3.84 -12.62
C PHE A 425 -14.55 -4.01 -12.79
N GLY A 426 -13.94 -4.89 -12.00
CA GLY A 426 -12.48 -4.99 -11.94
C GLY A 426 -11.85 -3.65 -11.53
N GLU A 427 -11.12 -3.02 -12.45
CA GLU A 427 -10.38 -1.77 -12.17
C GLU A 427 -11.25 -0.51 -12.27
N THR A 428 -12.45 -0.60 -12.86
CA THR A 428 -13.36 0.53 -13.03
C THR A 428 -14.37 0.58 -11.90
N MET A 429 -14.58 1.75 -11.29
CA MET A 429 -15.51 1.95 -10.19
C MET A 429 -16.41 3.16 -10.44
N TYR A 430 -17.71 2.97 -10.24
CA TYR A 430 -18.71 4.05 -10.26
C TYR A 430 -19.23 4.29 -8.85
N VAL A 431 -19.12 5.52 -8.36
CA VAL A 431 -19.64 5.93 -7.05
C VAL A 431 -20.89 6.78 -7.28
N PHE A 432 -22.03 6.27 -6.84
CA PHE A 432 -23.30 6.98 -6.83
C PHE A 432 -23.53 7.58 -5.45
N ASP A 433 -23.40 8.91 -5.36
CA ASP A 433 -23.73 9.66 -4.15
C ASP A 433 -25.21 10.04 -4.21
N LYS A 434 -26.02 9.48 -3.31
CA LYS A 434 -27.47 9.72 -3.26
C LYS A 434 -27.81 11.07 -2.62
N THR A 435 -26.92 11.61 -1.80
CA THR A 435 -27.10 12.91 -1.14
C THR A 435 -26.85 14.06 -2.12
N ALA A 436 -25.75 13.97 -2.87
CA ALA A 436 -25.40 14.95 -3.90
C ALA A 436 -26.07 14.67 -5.25
N LYS A 437 -26.67 13.49 -5.44
CA LYS A 437 -27.21 12.98 -6.71
C LYS A 437 -26.19 13.03 -7.84
N THR A 438 -24.97 12.56 -7.56
CA THR A 438 -23.87 12.57 -8.53
C THR A 438 -23.33 11.17 -8.79
N VAL A 439 -22.71 10.98 -9.96
CA VAL A 439 -21.95 9.78 -10.28
C VAL A 439 -20.53 10.16 -10.66
N THR A 440 -19.56 9.54 -10.00
CA THR A 440 -18.15 9.72 -10.31
C THR A 440 -17.54 8.39 -10.73
N LYS A 441 -16.88 8.40 -11.89
CA LYS A 441 -16.14 7.24 -12.40
C LYS A 441 -14.67 7.34 -12.01
N TYR A 442 -14.12 6.23 -11.53
CA TYR A 442 -12.71 6.06 -11.20
C TYR A 442 -12.14 4.85 -11.95
N GLU A 443 -10.89 4.96 -12.38
CA GLU A 443 -10.16 3.90 -13.07
C GLU A 443 -8.90 3.53 -12.28
N GLY A 444 -8.67 2.25 -12.06
CA GLY A 444 -7.48 1.69 -11.40
C GLY A 444 -7.71 1.24 -9.96
N ASN A 445 -7.24 0.03 -9.62
CA ASN A 445 -7.46 -0.61 -8.31
C ASN A 445 -6.98 0.22 -7.11
N LYS A 446 -5.79 0.85 -7.22
CA LYS A 446 -5.25 1.70 -6.14
C LYS A 446 -6.13 2.92 -5.89
N ILE A 447 -6.71 3.49 -6.95
CA ILE A 447 -7.58 4.66 -6.87
C ILE A 447 -8.91 4.26 -6.22
N SER A 448 -9.50 3.15 -6.66
CA SER A 448 -10.75 2.63 -6.09
C SER A 448 -10.64 2.35 -4.58
N LYS A 449 -9.53 1.76 -4.13
CA LYS A 449 -9.25 1.53 -2.69
C LYS A 449 -9.19 2.84 -1.91
N ASN A 450 -8.42 3.82 -2.39
CA ASN A 450 -8.28 5.11 -1.71
C ASN A 450 -9.61 5.87 -1.60
N VAL A 451 -10.47 5.78 -2.63
CA VAL A 451 -11.80 6.43 -2.62
C VAL A 451 -12.71 5.75 -1.60
N LEU A 452 -12.73 4.41 -1.55
CA LEU A 452 -13.51 3.67 -0.55
C LEU A 452 -13.04 3.95 0.87
N ASP A 453 -11.73 3.99 1.10
CA ASP A 453 -11.16 4.38 2.39
C ASP A 453 -11.60 5.81 2.77
N GLY A 454 -11.61 6.74 1.81
CA GLY A 454 -12.09 8.10 2.01
C GLY A 454 -13.58 8.18 2.34
N LEU A 455 -14.43 7.39 1.68
CA LEU A 455 -15.87 7.31 2.00
C LEU A 455 -16.10 6.74 3.40
N ARG A 456 -15.38 5.67 3.76
CA ARG A 456 -15.42 5.06 5.09
C ARG A 456 -14.96 6.03 6.18
N GLN A 457 -13.88 6.77 5.96
CA GLN A 457 -13.35 7.76 6.90
C GLN A 457 -14.34 8.91 7.14
N ARG A 458 -15.13 9.30 6.13
CA ARG A 458 -16.20 10.29 6.27
C ARG A 458 -17.45 9.75 6.99
N GLY A 459 -17.42 8.49 7.42
CA GLY A 459 -18.57 7.82 8.05
C GLY A 459 -19.74 7.60 7.09
N MET A 460 -19.51 7.64 5.77
CA MET A 460 -20.58 7.47 4.80
C MET A 460 -21.06 6.02 4.80
N LYS A 461 -22.37 5.82 4.93
CA LYS A 461 -22.98 4.49 4.85
C LYS A 461 -23.22 4.14 3.39
N GLY A 462 -22.66 3.01 2.94
CA GLY A 462 -22.79 2.61 1.54
C GLY A 462 -22.82 1.12 1.30
N TYR A 463 -23.25 0.74 0.09
CA TYR A 463 -23.34 -0.63 -0.38
C TYR A 463 -22.45 -0.81 -1.61
N ILE A 464 -21.70 -1.91 -1.67
CA ILE A 464 -20.75 -2.18 -2.74
C ILE A 464 -21.24 -3.39 -3.55
N ILE A 465 -21.44 -3.18 -4.85
CA ILE A 465 -21.64 -4.23 -5.85
C ILE A 465 -20.30 -4.44 -6.55
N TYR A 466 -19.73 -5.64 -6.44
CA TYR A 466 -18.43 -5.96 -7.04
C TYR A 466 -18.55 -7.05 -8.10
N ASP A 467 -18.37 -6.68 -9.37
CA ASP A 467 -18.31 -7.61 -10.49
C ASP A 467 -16.86 -8.08 -10.75
N VAL A 468 -16.64 -9.39 -10.61
CA VAL A 468 -15.34 -10.02 -10.85
C VAL A 468 -15.11 -10.15 -12.36
N ALA A 469 -14.36 -9.21 -12.93
CA ALA A 469 -14.17 -9.08 -14.37
C ALA A 469 -13.17 -10.11 -14.98
N ARG A 470 -12.28 -10.72 -14.18
CA ARG A 470 -11.26 -11.67 -14.66
C ARG A 470 -11.36 -13.02 -13.96
N LYS A 471 -11.32 -14.10 -14.75
CA LYS A 471 -11.35 -15.49 -14.25
C LYS A 471 -10.12 -15.73 -13.36
N GLY A 472 -10.34 -16.23 -12.15
CA GLY A 472 -9.28 -16.62 -11.22
C GLY A 472 -8.72 -15.51 -10.33
N THR A 473 -9.28 -14.29 -10.36
CA THR A 473 -8.88 -13.21 -9.46
C THR A 473 -9.95 -13.02 -8.38
N PRO A 474 -9.65 -13.23 -7.08
CA PRO A 474 -10.62 -12.96 -6.02
C PRO A 474 -10.93 -11.45 -5.94
N PRO A 475 -12.06 -11.05 -5.32
CA PRO A 475 -12.30 -9.66 -4.98
C PRO A 475 -11.15 -9.09 -4.17
N ASP A 476 -10.73 -7.87 -4.49
CA ASP A 476 -9.63 -7.20 -3.80
C ASP A 476 -9.98 -7.04 -2.30
N THR A 477 -9.05 -7.34 -1.39
CA THR A 477 -9.31 -7.32 0.06
C THR A 477 -9.65 -5.93 0.62
N GLY A 478 -9.32 -4.86 -0.12
CA GLY A 478 -9.66 -3.48 0.24
C GLY A 478 -11.16 -3.14 0.11
N PHE A 479 -11.98 -4.03 -0.47
CA PHE A 479 -13.43 -3.86 -0.56
C PHE A 479 -14.18 -4.47 0.64
N ALA A 480 -13.47 -4.95 1.67
CA ALA A 480 -14.11 -5.50 2.86
C ALA A 480 -14.70 -4.38 3.75
N PRO A 481 -15.94 -4.50 4.26
CA PRO A 481 -16.48 -3.67 5.33
C PRO A 481 -15.57 -3.70 6.56
N SER A 482 -15.65 -2.63 7.34
CA SER A 482 -14.99 -2.53 8.64
C SER A 482 -15.41 -3.68 9.56
N THR A 483 -14.44 -4.45 10.06
CA THR A 483 -14.59 -5.13 11.35
C THR A 483 -14.72 -4.12 12.48
#